data_AF-A0AAU7UB11-F1
#
_entry.id   AF-A0AAU7UB11-F1
#
_cell.length_a   1.000
_cell.length_b   1.000
_cell.length_c   1.000
_cell.angle_alpha   90.00
_cell.angle_beta   90.00
_cell.angle_gamma   90.00
#
_symmetry.space_group_name_H-M   'P 1'
#
loop_
_entity.id
_entity.type
_entity.pdbx_description
1 polymer ?
#
loop_
_entity_poly.entity_id
_entity_poly.type
_entity_poly.pdbx_seq_one_letter_code
_entity_poly.pdbx_strand_id
1 'polypeptide(L)'
;MNDASVAVPAWLADTETVDPQAEPPQPEQPCPVPLAVYVDVDETMLRDYGQRQIPIPAVIRQIKALYRQGAELYCWSSGGAAHARQCAEACGVAECFQAFLPKPQVLIDDQQPGQWRRTLHVHPAQCSSQTTLDEYREDLRPCRPATPEATKPEPAPLPKRDLFS
;
A
#
# COMPACT_ATOMS: atom_id res chain seq x y z
N MET A 1 17.47 -14.80 -52.65
CA MET A 1 17.06 -13.38 -52.52
C MET A 1 15.85 -13.35 -51.61
N ASN A 2 16.04 -12.88 -50.38
CA ASN A 2 15.04 -12.18 -49.57
C ASN A 2 15.83 -11.55 -48.43
N ASP A 3 16.13 -10.27 -48.63
CA ASP A 3 16.76 -9.36 -47.69
C ASP A 3 15.64 -8.77 -46.82
N ALA A 4 15.64 -9.08 -45.53
CA ALA A 4 14.71 -8.52 -44.57
C ALA A 4 15.51 -7.66 -43.60
N SER A 5 15.83 -6.44 -44.03
CA SER A 5 16.30 -5.38 -43.16
C SER A 5 15.17 -4.99 -42.21
N VAL A 6 15.25 -5.46 -40.96
CA VAL A 6 14.36 -4.98 -39.90
C VAL A 6 14.94 -3.67 -39.38
N ALA A 7 14.29 -2.57 -39.73
CA ALA A 7 14.62 -1.26 -39.20
C ALA A 7 14.39 -1.23 -37.68
N VAL A 8 15.45 -0.97 -36.92
CA VAL A 8 15.39 -0.75 -35.47
C VAL A 8 14.70 0.60 -35.23
N PRO A 9 13.70 0.71 -34.33
CA PRO A 9 12.99 1.96 -34.11
C PRO A 9 13.86 3.03 -33.44
N ALA A 10 13.64 4.29 -33.82
CA ALA A 10 14.48 5.45 -33.51
C ALA A 10 14.61 5.82 -32.01
N TRP A 11 13.91 5.15 -31.10
CA TRP A 11 14.03 5.34 -29.64
C TRP A 11 15.15 4.50 -29.00
N LEU A 12 15.88 3.70 -29.80
CA LEU A 12 16.97 2.83 -29.35
C LEU A 12 18.38 3.42 -29.57
N ALA A 13 18.49 4.71 -29.95
CA ALA A 13 19.73 5.29 -30.47
C ALA A 13 20.53 6.18 -29.49
N ASP A 14 20.07 6.36 -28.25
CA ASP A 14 20.80 7.15 -27.26
C ASP A 14 21.53 6.23 -26.28
N THR A 15 22.62 5.60 -26.75
CA THR A 15 23.66 5.14 -25.83
C THR A 15 24.59 6.31 -25.54
N GLU A 16 24.24 7.11 -24.54
CA GLU A 16 25.19 8.01 -23.90
C GLU A 16 26.43 7.19 -23.48
N THR A 17 27.61 7.66 -23.87
CA THR A 17 28.90 7.13 -23.41
C THR A 17 28.99 7.33 -21.90
N VAL A 18 28.71 6.27 -21.16
CA VAL A 18 28.92 6.21 -19.70
C VAL A 18 30.42 6.36 -19.44
N ASP A 19 30.78 7.39 -18.67
CA ASP A 19 32.15 7.66 -18.25
C ASP A 19 32.67 6.49 -17.39
N PRO A 20 33.72 5.76 -17.82
CA PRO A 20 34.20 4.55 -17.13
C PRO A 20 34.85 4.82 -15.76
N GLN A 21 34.93 6.08 -15.35
CA GLN A 21 35.49 6.53 -14.07
C GLN A 21 34.44 7.12 -13.11
N ALA A 22 33.16 7.18 -13.50
CA ALA A 22 32.11 7.59 -12.57
C ALA A 22 31.92 6.48 -11.52
N GLU A 23 32.20 6.78 -10.24
CA GLU A 23 31.75 5.94 -9.15
C GLU A 23 30.24 5.71 -9.31
N PRO A 24 29.75 4.46 -9.23
CA PRO A 24 28.32 4.20 -9.33
C PRO A 24 27.62 5.06 -8.29
N PRO A 25 26.53 5.79 -8.64
CA PRO A 25 25.77 6.51 -7.66
C PRO A 25 25.44 5.51 -6.54
N GLN A 26 25.90 5.83 -5.32
CA GLN A 26 25.52 5.04 -4.16
C GLN A 26 24.01 4.88 -4.22
N PRO A 27 23.45 3.68 -3.98
CA PRO A 27 22.01 3.49 -4.10
C PRO A 27 21.36 4.51 -3.20
N GLU A 28 20.77 5.54 -3.81
CA GLU A 28 19.99 6.54 -3.10
C GLU A 28 18.98 5.72 -2.33
N GLN A 29 19.07 5.75 -1.00
CA GLN A 29 18.14 5.01 -0.17
C GLN A 29 16.75 5.41 -0.65
N PRO A 30 15.91 4.48 -1.15
CA PRO A 30 14.63 4.86 -1.70
C PRO A 30 13.88 5.57 -0.58
N CYS A 31 13.57 6.85 -0.79
CA CYS A 31 12.76 7.62 0.13
C CYS A 31 11.53 6.74 0.43
N PRO A 32 11.31 6.33 1.69
CA PRO A 32 10.32 5.30 1.98
C PRO A 32 8.98 5.81 1.46
N VAL A 33 8.39 5.06 0.52
CA VAL A 33 7.11 5.42 -0.10
C VAL A 33 6.15 5.91 0.98
N PRO A 34 5.61 7.14 0.86
CA PRO A 34 4.73 7.69 1.87
C PRO A 34 3.56 6.74 2.16
N LEU A 35 3.19 6.59 3.43
CA LEU A 35 2.06 5.75 3.80
C LEU A 35 0.77 6.48 3.41
N ALA A 36 0.09 5.99 2.37
CA ALA A 36 -1.21 6.50 1.96
C ALA A 36 -2.32 5.92 2.84
N VAL A 37 -3.12 6.79 3.46
CA VAL A 37 -4.18 6.43 4.41
C VAL A 37 -5.50 7.04 3.93
N TYR A 38 -6.44 6.18 3.58
CA TYR A 38 -7.79 6.58 3.18
C TYR A 38 -8.71 6.51 4.40
N VAL A 39 -9.31 7.65 4.76
CA VAL A 39 -10.12 7.81 5.96
C VAL A 39 -11.57 8.00 5.56
N ASP A 40 -12.42 7.08 5.99
CA ASP A 40 -13.87 7.18 5.83
C ASP A 40 -14.49 8.26 6.73
N VAL A 41 -15.68 8.73 6.38
CA VAL A 41 -16.41 9.77 7.12
C VAL A 41 -17.46 9.15 8.05
N ASP A 42 -18.50 8.55 7.48
CA ASP A 42 -19.68 8.11 8.20
C ASP A 42 -19.38 6.87 9.06
N GLU A 43 -19.81 6.90 10.32
CA GLU A 43 -19.44 5.93 11.37
C GLU A 43 -17.93 5.73 11.59
N THR A 44 -17.10 6.63 11.06
CA THR A 44 -15.63 6.59 11.17
C THR A 44 -15.05 7.85 11.78
N MET A 45 -15.18 9.00 11.11
CA MET A 45 -14.82 10.31 11.68
C MET A 45 -15.97 10.89 12.48
N LEU A 46 -17.19 10.66 12.02
CA LEU A 46 -18.43 11.17 12.58
C LEU A 46 -19.37 10.00 12.87
N ARG A 47 -20.08 10.07 13.98
CA ARG A 47 -21.22 9.20 14.28
C ARG A 47 -22.50 10.00 14.21
N ASP A 48 -23.52 9.42 13.60
CA ASP A 48 -24.85 10.03 13.60
C ASP A 48 -25.57 9.72 14.91
N TYR A 49 -26.13 10.76 15.54
CA TYR A 49 -26.95 10.66 16.73
C TYR A 49 -28.22 11.50 16.56
N GLY A 50 -29.26 10.87 16.03
CA GLY A 50 -30.50 11.55 15.65
C GLY A 50 -30.25 12.53 14.51
N GLN A 51 -30.39 13.83 14.78
CA GLN A 51 -30.13 14.90 13.81
C GLN A 51 -28.75 15.56 13.98
N ARG A 52 -27.90 15.03 14.87
CA ARG A 52 -26.58 15.60 15.17
C ARG A 52 -25.48 14.64 14.74
N GLN A 53 -24.38 15.20 14.27
CA GLN A 53 -23.15 14.46 14.01
C GLN A 53 -22.17 14.70 15.14
N ILE A 54 -21.62 13.64 15.70
CA ILE A 54 -20.69 13.68 16.82
C ILE A 54 -19.33 13.14 16.34
N PRO A 55 -18.25 13.94 16.41
CA PRO A 55 -16.91 13.45 16.08
C PRO A 55 -16.48 12.27 16.94
N ILE A 56 -15.84 11.28 16.32
CA ILE A 56 -15.22 10.12 16.98
C ILE A 56 -13.79 10.53 17.39
N PRO A 57 -13.54 10.88 18.67
CA PRO A 57 -12.31 11.60 19.02
C PRO A 57 -11.03 10.79 18.83
N ALA A 58 -11.11 9.46 18.94
CA ALA A 58 -9.99 8.57 18.75
C ALA A 58 -9.45 8.62 17.31
N VAL A 59 -10.35 8.61 16.32
CA VAL A 59 -10.02 8.72 14.89
C VAL A 59 -9.45 10.10 14.58
N ILE A 60 -10.08 11.18 15.07
CA ILE A 60 -9.57 12.54 14.86
C ILE A 60 -8.16 12.72 15.42
N ARG A 61 -7.87 12.18 16.60
CA ARG A 61 -6.50 12.21 17.15
C ARG A 61 -5.54 11.38 16.29
N GLN A 62 -5.96 10.23 15.78
CA GLN A 62 -5.12 9.39 14.92
C GLN A 62 -4.76 10.08 13.60
N ILE A 63 -5.73 10.73 12.94
CA ILE A 63 -5.49 11.53 11.72
C ILE A 63 -4.40 12.58 11.97
N LYS A 64 -4.54 13.36 13.05
CA LYS A 64 -3.57 14.39 13.41
C LYS A 64 -2.20 13.81 13.73
N ALA A 65 -2.14 12.65 14.40
CA ALA A 65 -0.89 11.97 14.72
C ALA A 65 -0.18 11.47 13.46
N LEU A 66 -0.90 10.85 12.52
CA LEU A 66 -0.35 10.35 11.26
C LEU A 66 0.10 11.47 10.33
N TYR A 67 -0.68 12.55 10.23
CA TYR A 67 -0.30 13.75 9.47
C TYR A 67 1.05 14.31 9.94
N ARG A 68 1.23 14.47 11.26
CA ARG A 68 2.49 14.95 11.85
C ARG A 68 3.67 14.01 11.64
N GLN A 69 3.41 12.73 11.42
CA GLN A 69 4.43 11.71 11.12
C GLN A 69 4.75 11.64 9.62
N GLY A 70 4.06 12.41 8.76
CA GLY A 70 4.31 12.46 7.32
C GLY A 70 3.53 11.42 6.51
N ALA A 71 2.41 10.88 7.04
CA ALA A 71 1.49 10.09 6.24
C ALA A 71 0.72 10.97 5.24
N GLU A 72 0.37 10.40 4.10
CA GLU A 72 -0.53 11.04 3.13
C GLU A 72 -1.96 10.62 3.42
N LEU A 73 -2.81 11.58 3.76
CA LEU A 73 -4.18 11.29 4.14
C LEU A 73 -5.15 11.70 3.04
N TYR A 74 -6.11 10.83 2.74
CA TYR A 74 -7.16 11.05 1.76
C TYR A 74 -8.51 10.86 2.44
N CYS A 75 -9.40 11.85 2.39
CA CYS A 75 -10.72 11.74 3.01
C CYS A 75 -11.73 11.21 2.00
N TRP A 76 -12.47 10.15 2.36
CA TRP A 76 -13.27 9.35 1.45
C TRP A 76 -14.70 9.22 1.96
N SER A 77 -15.71 9.51 1.14
CA SER A 77 -17.11 9.40 1.56
C SER A 77 -18.04 8.90 0.45
N SER A 78 -19.04 8.10 0.84
CA SER A 78 -20.16 7.73 -0.04
C SER A 78 -21.02 8.95 -0.44
N GLY A 79 -21.05 9.99 0.40
CA GLY A 79 -21.73 11.27 0.11
C GLY A 79 -21.00 12.18 -0.89
N GLY A 80 -19.81 11.76 -1.34
CA GLY A 80 -19.00 12.47 -2.33
C GLY A 80 -17.93 13.38 -1.73
N ALA A 81 -17.07 13.92 -2.60
CA ALA A 81 -15.92 14.74 -2.20
C ALA A 81 -16.31 16.02 -1.44
N ALA A 82 -17.41 16.68 -1.84
CA ALA A 82 -17.89 17.88 -1.16
C ALA A 82 -18.32 17.58 0.29
N HIS A 83 -19.02 16.46 0.49
CA HIS A 83 -19.42 16.00 1.82
C HIS A 83 -18.19 15.66 2.67
N ALA A 84 -17.23 14.92 2.11
CA ALA A 84 -15.98 14.58 2.78
C ALA A 84 -15.21 15.83 3.27
N ARG A 85 -15.09 16.86 2.41
CA ARG A 85 -14.47 18.13 2.79
C ARG A 85 -15.21 18.82 3.93
N GLN A 86 -16.53 18.97 3.81
CA GLN A 86 -17.34 19.62 4.82
C GLN A 86 -17.20 18.96 6.20
N CYS A 87 -17.22 17.63 6.25
CA CYS A 87 -17.05 16.87 7.48
C CYS A 87 -15.66 17.06 8.08
N ALA A 88 -14.61 17.04 7.26
CA ALA A 88 -13.24 17.27 7.73
C ALA A 88 -13.03 18.70 8.27
N GLU A 89 -13.64 19.71 7.65
CA GLU A 89 -13.64 21.09 8.13
C GLU A 89 -14.38 21.21 9.47
N ALA A 90 -15.56 20.59 9.59
CA ALA A 90 -16.33 20.57 10.84
C ALA A 90 -15.57 19.88 12.00
N CYS A 91 -14.72 18.90 11.68
CA CYS A 91 -13.84 18.24 12.65
C CYS A 91 -12.50 18.97 12.90
N GLY A 92 -12.18 20.03 12.15
CA GLY A 92 -10.91 20.75 12.25
C GLY A 92 -9.69 19.86 11.95
N VAL A 93 -9.79 19.10 10.85
CA VAL A 93 -8.71 18.23 10.30
C VAL A 93 -8.58 18.35 8.77
N ALA A 94 -9.27 19.29 8.13
CA ALA A 94 -9.25 19.42 6.66
C ALA A 94 -7.83 19.62 6.11
N GLU A 95 -7.00 20.36 6.84
CA GLU A 95 -5.59 20.62 6.51
C GLU A 95 -4.69 19.38 6.60
N CYS A 96 -5.15 18.32 7.26
CA CYS A 96 -4.41 17.06 7.34
C CYS A 96 -4.52 16.24 6.03
N PHE A 97 -5.51 16.52 5.18
CA PHE A 97 -5.82 15.72 3.99
C PHE A 97 -5.24 16.34 2.72
N GLN A 98 -4.65 15.50 1.87
CA GLN A 98 -4.18 15.89 0.55
C GLN A 98 -5.34 16.08 -0.45
N ALA A 99 -6.37 15.24 -0.34
CA ALA A 99 -7.56 15.31 -1.21
C ALA A 99 -8.82 14.78 -0.52
N PHE A 100 -9.96 15.16 -1.10
CA PHE A 100 -11.30 14.71 -0.72
C PHE A 100 -11.93 13.99 -1.91
N LEU A 101 -12.39 12.77 -1.70
CA LEU A 101 -12.76 11.86 -2.78
C LEU A 101 -14.15 11.26 -2.55
N PRO A 102 -14.93 11.01 -3.62
CA PRO A 102 -16.09 10.14 -3.54
C PRO A 102 -15.66 8.67 -3.46
N LYS A 103 -16.39 7.84 -2.70
CA LYS A 103 -16.27 6.39 -2.81
C LYS A 103 -16.74 5.92 -4.19
N PRO A 104 -15.99 5.03 -4.88
CA PRO A 104 -16.33 4.57 -6.21
C PRO A 104 -17.60 3.71 -6.16
N GLN A 105 -18.43 3.82 -7.19
CA GLN A 105 -19.56 2.92 -7.41
C GLN A 105 -19.13 1.66 -8.19
N VAL A 106 -18.07 1.78 -9.00
CA VAL A 106 -17.48 0.70 -9.80
C VAL A 106 -15.98 0.75 -9.63
N LEU A 107 -15.38 -0.39 -9.29
CA LEU A 107 -13.95 -0.57 -9.20
C LEU A 107 -13.55 -1.66 -10.21
N ILE A 108 -12.66 -1.33 -11.14
CA ILE A 108 -12.13 -2.27 -12.14
C ILE A 108 -10.70 -2.60 -11.71
N ASP A 109 -10.50 -3.83 -11.26
CA ASP A 109 -9.24 -4.33 -10.74
C ASP A 109 -9.18 -5.85 -10.99
N ASP A 110 -7.99 -6.41 -11.22
CA ASP A 110 -7.81 -7.87 -11.39
C ASP A 110 -7.96 -8.62 -10.06
N GLN A 111 -7.85 -7.92 -8.94
CA GLN A 111 -8.00 -8.43 -7.58
C GLN A 111 -9.17 -7.78 -6.87
N GLN A 112 -9.81 -8.54 -6.00
CA GLN A 112 -10.82 -7.97 -5.10
C GLN A 112 -10.12 -7.10 -4.04
N PRO A 113 -10.74 -6.02 -3.53
CA PRO A 113 -10.11 -5.15 -2.54
C PRO A 113 -9.55 -5.86 -1.30
N GLY A 114 -10.21 -6.92 -0.83
CA GLY A 114 -9.73 -7.72 0.30
C GLY A 114 -8.47 -8.56 0.01
N GLN A 115 -8.03 -8.64 -1.25
CA GLN A 115 -6.84 -9.37 -1.69
C GLN A 115 -5.66 -8.43 -1.99
N TRP A 116 -5.87 -7.11 -1.92
CA TRP A 116 -4.82 -6.14 -2.17
C TRP A 116 -3.64 -6.32 -1.21
N ARG A 117 -2.45 -6.47 -1.79
CA ARG A 117 -1.21 -6.62 -1.02
C ARG A 117 -0.85 -5.30 -0.36
N ARG A 118 -0.37 -5.37 0.88
CA ARG A 118 0.01 -4.19 1.68
C ARG A 118 -1.18 -3.23 1.82
N THR A 119 -2.34 -3.78 2.21
CA THR A 119 -3.52 -3.00 2.59
C THR A 119 -3.98 -3.49 3.95
N LEU A 120 -4.19 -2.55 4.88
CA LEU A 120 -4.74 -2.84 6.20
C LEU A 120 -6.10 -2.16 6.32
N HIS A 121 -7.09 -2.91 6.77
CA HIS A 121 -8.35 -2.36 7.22
C HIS A 121 -8.31 -2.17 8.73
N VAL A 122 -8.45 -0.92 9.18
CA VAL A 122 -8.46 -0.54 10.59
C VAL A 122 -9.85 -0.05 10.96
N HIS A 123 -10.51 -0.75 11.87
CA HIS A 123 -11.82 -0.33 12.37
C HIS A 123 -11.65 0.90 13.29
N PRO A 124 -12.58 1.88 13.31
CA PRO A 124 -12.48 3.07 14.17
C PRO A 124 -12.21 2.79 15.65
N ALA A 125 -12.73 1.68 16.17
CA ALA A 125 -12.51 1.23 17.55
C ALA A 125 -11.07 0.77 17.86
N GLN A 126 -10.29 0.45 16.82
CA GLN A 126 -8.87 0.09 16.93
C GLN A 126 -7.96 1.32 16.85
N CYS A 127 -8.48 2.48 16.41
CA CYS A 127 -7.69 3.71 16.36
C CYS A 127 -7.33 4.16 17.77
N SER A 128 -6.03 4.24 18.04
CA SER A 128 -5.48 4.83 19.24
C SER A 128 -4.47 5.88 18.80
N SER A 129 -4.43 7.06 19.44
CA SER A 129 -3.47 8.12 19.07
C SER A 129 -2.00 7.75 19.34
N GLN A 130 -1.75 6.52 19.80
CA GLN A 130 -0.42 5.97 20.05
C GLN A 130 0.07 5.15 18.86
N THR A 131 -0.82 4.67 17.99
CA THR A 131 -0.42 3.84 16.85
C THR A 131 0.38 4.67 15.86
N THR A 132 1.63 4.27 15.65
CA THR A 132 2.60 5.04 14.86
C THR A 132 2.55 4.69 13.37
N LEU A 133 3.11 5.57 12.55
CA LEU A 133 3.29 5.33 11.12
C LEU A 133 4.19 4.10 10.88
N ASP A 134 5.24 3.94 11.69
CA ASP A 134 6.15 2.80 11.56
C ASP A 134 5.49 1.48 11.99
N GLU A 135 4.64 1.47 13.01
CA GLU A 135 3.83 0.28 13.35
C GLU A 135 2.95 -0.16 12.18
N TYR A 136 2.25 0.76 11.50
CA TYR A 136 1.50 0.40 10.29
C TYR A 136 2.42 -0.13 9.18
N ARG A 137 3.62 0.43 9.02
CA ARG A 137 4.60 -0.08 8.04
C ARG A 137 5.06 -1.49 8.38
N GLU A 138 5.26 -1.80 9.65
CA GLU A 138 5.60 -3.15 10.12
C GLU A 138 4.46 -4.13 9.82
N ASP A 139 3.21 -3.78 10.15
CA ASP A 139 2.04 -4.62 9.87
C ASP A 139 1.80 -4.85 8.36
N LEU A 140 2.25 -3.89 7.53
CA LEU A 140 2.22 -3.98 6.07
C LEU A 140 3.39 -4.79 5.48
N ARG A 141 4.40 -5.16 6.27
CA ARG A 141 5.50 -5.98 5.75
C ARG A 141 4.94 -7.35 5.35
N PRO A 142 5.29 -7.85 4.16
CA PRO A 142 4.92 -9.20 3.80
C PRO A 142 5.52 -10.16 4.84
N CYS A 143 4.69 -11.05 5.38
CA CYS A 143 5.19 -12.17 6.17
C CYS A 143 6.23 -12.88 5.29
N ARG A 144 7.49 -12.89 5.73
CA ARG A 144 8.56 -13.57 5.02
C ARG A 144 8.10 -15.01 4.85
N PRO A 145 8.00 -15.57 3.64
CA PRO A 145 7.70 -16.99 3.51
C PRO A 145 8.75 -17.71 4.34
N ALA A 146 8.31 -18.61 5.23
CA ALA A 146 9.22 -19.53 5.88
C ALA A 146 10.10 -20.12 4.78
N THR A 147 11.42 -19.99 4.92
CA THR A 147 12.36 -20.68 4.03
C THR A 147 11.84 -22.11 3.89
N PRO A 148 11.60 -22.63 2.67
CA PRO A 148 11.21 -24.03 2.54
C PRO A 148 12.27 -24.83 3.29
N GLU A 149 11.85 -25.46 4.38
CA GLU A 149 12.69 -26.31 5.20
C GLU A 149 13.37 -27.28 4.24
N ALA A 150 14.71 -27.27 4.22
CA ALA A 150 15.49 -28.05 3.28
C ALA A 150 14.97 -29.48 3.32
N THR A 151 14.30 -29.90 2.24
CA THR A 151 13.72 -31.22 2.11
C THR A 151 14.84 -32.21 2.41
N LYS A 152 14.70 -32.93 3.52
CA LYS A 152 15.65 -33.97 3.93
C LYS A 152 15.86 -34.89 2.71
N PRO A 153 17.10 -35.16 2.28
CA PRO A 153 17.33 -35.96 1.08
C PRO A 153 16.62 -37.30 1.24
N GLU A 154 15.83 -37.64 0.23
CA GLU A 154 15.15 -38.91 0.11
C GLU A 154 16.17 -40.04 0.33
N PRO A 155 15.92 -41.00 1.23
CA PRO A 155 16.87 -42.08 1.47
C PRO A 155 17.08 -42.87 0.18
N ALA A 156 18.35 -43.11 -0.16
CA ALA A 156 18.74 -43.80 -1.38
C ALA A 156 17.97 -45.11 -1.56
N PRO A 157 17.54 -45.44 -2.80
CA PRO A 157 16.76 -46.64 -3.06
C PRO A 157 17.56 -47.88 -2.66
N LEU A 158 16.91 -48.78 -1.92
CA LEU A 158 17.48 -50.06 -1.50
C LEU A 158 17.92 -50.87 -2.75
N PRO A 159 19.06 -51.57 -2.68
CA PRO A 159 19.54 -52.37 -3.80
C PRO A 159 18.52 -53.46 -4.14
N LYS A 160 18.15 -53.54 -5.41
CA LYS A 160 17.28 -54.59 -5.94
C LYS A 160 17.96 -55.94 -5.66
N ARG A 161 17.29 -56.80 -4.89
CA ARG A 161 17.70 -58.21 -4.77
C ARG A 161 17.37 -58.87 -6.10
N ASP A 162 18.41 -59.22 -6.84
CA ASP A 162 18.28 -60.13 -7.98
C ASP A 162 17.83 -61.50 -7.45
N LEU A 163 16.54 -61.77 -7.59
CA LEU A 163 15.98 -63.10 -7.43
C LEU A 163 16.10 -63.81 -8.79
N PHE A 164 17.20 -64.54 -8.92
CA PHE A 164 17.42 -65.78 -9.67
C PHE A 164 16.79 -65.96 -11.08
N SER A 165 17.72 -66.20 -12.02
CA SER A 165 17.70 -67.16 -13.14
C SER A 165 16.80 -66.90 -14.35
#